data_AF-A0A379BX48-F1
#
_entry.id   AF-A0A379BX48-F1
#
_cell.length_a   1.000
_cell.length_b   1.000
_cell.length_c   1.000
_cell.angle_alpha   90.00
_cell.angle_beta   90.00
_cell.angle_gamma   90.00
#
_symmetry.space_group_name_H-M   'P 1'
#
loop_
_entity.id
_entity.type
_entity.pdbx_description
1 polymer ?
#
loop_
_entity_poly.entity_id
_entity_poly.type
_entity_poly.pdbx_seq_one_letter_code
_entity_poly.pdbx_strand_id
1 'polypeptide(L)'
;MMADDRKYPDDLVLAGGPTNLERGFILHTETAKPFMNSHKVADNLWLTTSADVIDTLGTPQAPEKCLVALGCASWSPEQLEREICE
;
A
#
# COMPACT_ATOMS: atom_id res chain seq x y z
N MET A 1 -5.58 24.26 -10.03
CA MET A 1 -4.70 23.86 -11.15
C MET A 1 -4.73 22.36 -11.21
N MET A 2 -5.33 21.79 -12.27
CA MET A 2 -5.59 20.37 -12.39
C MET A 2 -4.31 19.64 -12.77
N ALA A 3 -3.86 18.71 -11.92
CA ALA A 3 -2.79 17.77 -12.23
C ALA A 3 -3.39 16.59 -13.00
N ASP A 4 -3.80 16.87 -14.25
CA ASP A 4 -4.58 15.96 -15.11
C ASP A 4 -3.72 15.20 -16.15
N ASP A 5 -2.38 15.24 -16.03
CA ASP A 5 -1.45 14.55 -16.95
C ASP A 5 -0.58 13.50 -16.22
N ARG A 6 -1.10 12.93 -15.13
CA ARG A 6 -0.41 11.85 -14.39
C ARG A 6 -0.78 10.50 -15.00
N LYS A 7 0.17 9.86 -15.67
CA LYS A 7 0.03 8.47 -16.12
C LYS A 7 0.19 7.53 -14.92
N TYR A 8 -0.89 6.85 -14.56
CA TYR A 8 -0.86 5.76 -13.61
C TYR A 8 -0.90 4.42 -14.38
N PRO A 9 -0.10 3.43 -13.97
CA PRO A 9 -0.29 2.05 -14.41
C PRO A 9 -1.71 1.55 -14.09
N ASP A 10 -2.33 0.83 -15.02
CA ASP A 10 -3.68 0.27 -14.88
C ASP A 10 -3.75 -0.78 -13.75
N ASP A 11 -2.64 -1.46 -13.47
CA ASP A 11 -2.52 -2.54 -12.48
C ASP A 11 -2.29 -2.07 -11.03
N LEU A 12 -2.40 -0.76 -10.72
CA LEU A 12 -1.93 -0.25 -9.43
C LEU A 12 -2.76 -0.72 -8.23
N VAL A 13 -4.05 -1.04 -8.44
CA VAL A 13 -5.03 -1.26 -7.37
C VAL A 13 -5.45 -2.73 -7.32
N LEU A 14 -5.21 -3.36 -6.18
CA LEU A 14 -5.56 -4.75 -5.89
C LEU A 14 -6.62 -4.83 -4.78
N ALA A 15 -7.30 -5.97 -4.70
CA ALA A 15 -8.12 -6.30 -3.54
C ALA A 15 -7.23 -6.91 -2.45
N GLY A 16 -7.00 -6.15 -1.37
CA GLY A 16 -6.17 -6.60 -0.23
C GLY A 16 -6.91 -7.52 0.74
N GLY A 17 -8.24 -7.54 0.70
CA GLY A 17 -9.08 -8.48 1.45
C GLY A 17 -10.48 -7.93 1.71
N PRO A 18 -11.34 -8.72 2.38
CA PRO A 18 -12.75 -8.39 2.57
C PRO A 18 -13.01 -7.32 3.64
N THR A 19 -12.03 -7.05 4.51
CA THR A 19 -12.17 -6.10 5.62
C THR A 19 -11.64 -4.73 5.23
N ASN A 20 -12.22 -3.65 5.78
CA ASN A 20 -11.75 -2.27 5.57
C ASN A 20 -11.65 -1.84 4.09
N LEU A 21 -12.59 -2.25 3.24
CA LEU A 21 -12.60 -1.95 1.80
C LEU A 21 -12.54 -0.45 1.47
N GLU A 22 -12.98 0.40 2.39
CA GLU A 22 -12.90 1.86 2.32
C GLU A 22 -11.50 2.44 2.57
N ARG A 23 -10.56 1.62 3.08
CA ARG A 23 -9.19 2.02 3.37
C ARG A 23 -8.24 1.49 2.30
N GLY A 24 -7.43 2.41 1.77
CA GLY A 24 -6.28 2.10 0.92
C GLY A 24 -5.04 1.81 1.75
N PHE A 25 -4.42 0.68 1.47
CA PHE A 25 -3.11 0.28 1.98
C PHE A 25 -2.11 0.34 0.84
N ILE A 26 -0.98 1.00 1.07
CA ILE A 26 -0.01 1.25 0.01
C ILE A 26 1.31 0.62 0.42
N LEU A 27 1.71 -0.41 -0.30
CA LEU A 27 2.99 -1.09 -0.13
C LEU A 27 4.00 -0.49 -1.08
N HIS A 28 5.15 -0.08 -0.57
CA HIS A 28 6.20 0.50 -1.40
C HIS A 28 7.60 0.13 -0.89
N THR A 29 8.58 0.25 -1.78
CA THR A 29 10.01 0.15 -1.44
C THR A 29 10.47 1.39 -0.70
N GLU A 30 11.63 1.31 -0.05
CA GLU A 30 12.20 2.45 0.65
C GLU A 30 12.38 3.67 -0.28
N THR A 31 12.00 4.84 0.21
CA THR A 31 12.08 6.13 -0.50
C THR A 31 13.04 7.07 0.20
N ALA A 32 13.59 8.02 -0.54
CA ALA A 32 14.51 9.03 0.01
C ALA A 32 13.88 9.89 1.14
N LYS A 33 12.55 10.00 1.16
CA LYS A 33 11.80 10.66 2.22
C LYS A 33 10.73 9.72 2.75
N PRO A 34 10.57 9.61 4.08
CA PRO A 34 9.46 8.87 4.67
C PRO A 34 8.14 9.58 4.38
N PHE A 35 7.10 8.79 4.13
CA PHE A 35 5.73 9.27 4.03
C PHE A 35 5.11 9.46 5.42
N MET A 36 4.01 10.21 5.48
CA MET A 36 3.19 10.24 6.68
C MET A 36 2.63 8.83 6.94
N ASN A 37 2.30 8.52 8.20
CA ASN A 37 1.60 7.29 8.58
C ASN A 37 2.16 5.99 7.91
N SER A 38 3.49 5.94 7.82
CA SER A 38 4.25 4.86 7.19
C SER A 38 4.87 3.94 8.25
N HIS A 39 4.75 2.64 8.03
CA HIS A 39 5.24 1.59 8.92
C HIS A 39 6.19 0.68 8.15
N LYS A 40 7.41 0.49 8.69
CA LYS A 40 8.35 -0.49 8.15
C LYS A 40 7.85 -1.90 8.48
N VAL A 41 7.55 -2.69 7.46
CA VAL A 41 7.09 -4.09 7.60
C VAL A 41 8.29 -5.05 7.54
N ALA A 42 9.20 -4.81 6.59
CA ALA A 42 10.42 -5.59 6.42
C ALA A 42 11.53 -4.71 5.81
N ASP A 43 12.72 -5.29 5.57
CA ASP A 43 13.76 -4.58 4.84
C ASP A 43 13.33 -4.28 3.42
N ASN A 44 13.44 -3.00 3.04
CA ASN A 44 12.95 -2.46 1.77
C ASN A 44 11.43 -2.66 1.52
N LEU A 45 10.62 -2.82 2.57
CA LEU A 45 9.16 -2.93 2.47
C LEU A 45 8.46 -2.07 3.51
N TRP A 46 7.69 -1.10 3.02
CA TRP A 46 6.97 -0.12 3.82
C TRP A 46 5.48 -0.17 3.50
N LEU A 47 4.67 -0.01 4.55
CA LEU A 47 3.22 0.08 4.49
C LEU A 47 2.78 1.48 4.89
N THR A 48 2.15 2.19 3.96
CA THR A 48 1.66 3.55 4.14
C THR A 48 0.15 3.56 4.00
N THR A 49 -0.52 4.28 4.91
CA THR A 49 -2.00 4.38 4.96
C THR A 49 -2.51 5.77 4.59
N SER A 50 -1.62 6.71 4.29
CA SER A 50 -1.94 8.07 3.90
C SER A 50 -1.80 8.29 2.39
N ALA A 51 -2.56 9.25 1.88
CA ALA A 51 -2.66 9.54 0.45
C ALA A 51 -1.44 10.31 -0.11
N ASP A 52 -0.48 10.70 0.72
CA ASP A 52 0.68 11.52 0.33
C ASP A 52 1.62 10.78 -0.62
N VAL A 53 1.67 9.44 -0.57
CA VAL A 53 2.39 8.64 -1.57
C VAL A 53 1.77 8.78 -2.96
N ILE A 54 0.44 8.92 -3.07
CA ILE A 54 -0.27 9.09 -4.35
C ILE A 54 0.12 10.42 -5.01
N ASP A 55 0.36 11.46 -4.21
CA ASP A 55 0.84 12.75 -4.72
C ASP A 55 2.25 12.67 -5.29
N THR A 56 3.07 11.72 -4.83
CA THR A 56 4.41 11.50 -5.39
C THR A 56 4.42 10.60 -6.62
N LEU A 57 3.36 9.84 -6.89
CA LEU A 57 3.30 8.96 -8.06
C LEU A 57 3.39 9.79 -9.35
N GLY A 58 4.26 9.37 -10.26
CA GLY A 58 4.58 10.08 -11.50
C GLY A 58 5.64 11.18 -11.36
N THR A 59 6.17 11.40 -10.15
CA THR A 59 7.30 12.31 -9.89
C THR A 59 8.59 11.51 -9.69
N PRO A 60 9.78 12.14 -9.81
CA PRO A 60 11.05 11.48 -9.47
C PRO A 60 11.19 11.14 -7.98
N GLN A 61 10.25 11.57 -7.13
CA GLN A 61 10.19 11.21 -5.71
C GLN A 61 9.32 9.97 -5.45
N ALA A 62 8.70 9.41 -6.49
CA ALA A 62 7.93 8.17 -6.38
C ALA A 62 8.83 7.01 -5.94
N PRO A 63 8.30 6.06 -5.15
CA PRO A 63 8.98 4.79 -4.93
C PRO A 63 9.19 4.06 -6.26
N GLU A 64 10.31 3.32 -6.38
CA GLU A 64 10.59 2.50 -7.55
C GLU A 64 9.50 1.45 -7.78
N LYS A 65 8.98 0.86 -6.70
CA LYS A 65 7.87 -0.08 -6.73
C LYS A 65 6.81 0.31 -5.73
N CYS A 66 5.56 0.31 -6.18
CA CYS A 66 4.38 0.63 -5.39
C CYS A 66 3.24 -0.32 -5.75
N LEU A 67 2.46 -0.71 -4.76
CA LEU A 67 1.26 -1.51 -4.89
C LEU A 67 0.19 -0.90 -3.98
N VAL A 68 -0.97 -0.60 -4.53
CA VAL A 68 -2.12 -0.12 -3.77
C VAL A 68 -3.09 -1.27 -3.60
N ALA A 69 -3.54 -1.49 -2.38
CA ALA A 69 -4.53 -2.52 -2.05
C ALA A 69 -5.69 -1.87 -1.30
N LEU A 70 -6.92 -2.18 -1.72
CA LEU A 70 -8.12 -1.79 -0.99
C LEU A 70 -8.53 -2.91 -0.05
N GLY A 71 -8.70 -2.56 1.23
CA GLY A 71 -8.99 -3.53 2.28
C GLY A 71 -7.80 -4.40 2.69
N CYS A 72 -8.04 -5.23 3.70
CA CYS A 72 -7.07 -6.18 4.22
C CYS A 72 -7.77 -7.49 4.61
N ALA A 73 -7.02 -8.59 4.55
CA ALA A 73 -7.40 -9.83 5.19
C ALA A 73 -7.02 -9.75 6.68
N SER A 74 -7.93 -10.18 7.54
CA SER A 74 -7.74 -10.20 8.98
C SER A 74 -8.14 -11.56 9.52
N TRP A 75 -7.33 -12.10 10.41
CA TRP A 75 -7.61 -13.36 11.11
C TRP A 75 -8.01 -13.06 12.54
N SER A 76 -8.93 -13.86 13.07
CA SER A 76 -9.20 -13.91 14.50
C SER A 76 -8.00 -14.53 15.24
N PRO A 77 -7.86 -14.29 16.56
CA PRO A 77 -6.80 -14.94 17.35
C PRO A 77 -6.79 -16.45 17.12
N GLU A 78 -5.60 -17.03 16.92
CA GLU A 78 -5.36 -18.46 16.69
C GLU A 78 -5.97 -19.04 15.39
N GLN A 79 -6.65 -18.23 14.57
CA GLN A 79 -7.26 -18.73 13.33
C GLN A 79 -6.21 -19.01 12.26
N LEU A 80 -5.24 -18.10 12.08
CA LEU A 80 -4.22 -18.24 11.03
C LEU A 80 -3.36 -19.49 11.26
N GLU A 81 -2.93 -19.71 12.51
CA GLU A 81 -2.10 -20.87 12.87
C GLU A 81 -2.84 -22.19 12.64
N ARG A 82 -4.15 -22.21 12.90
CA ARG A 82 -5.00 -23.37 12.65
C ARG A 82 -5.17 -23.64 11.15
N GLU A 83 -5.48 -22.62 10.36
CA GLU A 83 -5.65 -22.74 8.90
C GLU A 83 -4.37 -23.20 8.19
N ILE A 84 -3.19 -22.84 8.70
CA ILE A 84 -1.90 -23.29 8.15
C ILE A 84 -1.66 -24.79 8.42
N CYS A 85 -2.22 -25.35 9.51
CA CYS A 85 -2.03 -26.74 9.90
C CYS A 85 -3.04 -27.71 9.29
N GLU A 86 -4.11 -27.22 8.66
CA GLU A 86 -5.09 -28.04 7.93
C GLU A 86 -4.55 -28.53 6.57
#